data_AF-A0A8H4S773-F1
#
_entry.id   AF-A0A8H4S773-F1
#
_cell.length_a   1.000
_cell.length_b   1.000
_cell.length_c   1.000
_cell.angle_alpha   90.00
_cell.angle_beta   90.00
_cell.angle_gamma   90.00
#
_symmetry.space_group_name_H-M   'P 1'
#
loop_
_entity.id
_entity.type
_entity.pdbx_description
1 polymer ?
#
loop_
_entity_poly.entity_id
_entity_poly.type
_entity_poly.pdbx_seq_one_letter_code
_entity_poly.pdbx_strand_id
1 'polypeptide(L)'
;MPLQDMLQHVDARRFTTGVVLLILLAFYSPLSKLVLSPTYGSFPAHIFHNFGVAISGGIGWLLKDKILKRFGRLGGFMLPVLAFWVPTLQYFIKQQSSKIGNPTGPVITELCGYYPLVLLTVAYAGKQIQAALRLEAQGDVIAEHVPLIGTYIFYSAGDHIAQYILSWIVGSSVFFTRVGMQMLLAAAYAALIPSKWLVLAIPSIIFSVTSNVHFAGISGVNSAIEHEGYSLLARQEAYTGYISVLENQNDGFRVMRCDHSLLGGQWTRLAPGYRPEVEDPIYAIFAMLEAVRLVEPDHGIPRVDADSKALVIGLGIGTTPSALIKHGVETTIVEIDPVVHRFATQYFNLPPNHIPVIEDAVKFVKKAESSPNTPQYDYIVHDVFTGGAEPAELFTYEFLSGLHSLLKEDGAIAINYAGDLTLYPTGLIVRTIRAVFPSCRIFREEPTGEGEDTDFTNMVLFCKKSSDTPIQFRDPVPADFLRSRSRESYLVPKHELDPAMFASWPKGGRYLLKAKEVGRLHKYQDRSALKHWAIMRKVLPDAVWENW
;
A
#
# COMPACT_ATOMS: atom_id res chain seq x y z
N MET A 1 38.65 2.99 31.88
CA MET A 1 37.76 3.77 32.78
C MET A 1 36.45 3.00 32.92
N PRO A 2 35.88 2.82 34.12
CA PRO A 2 34.59 2.13 34.28
C PRO A 2 33.48 2.90 33.55
N LEU A 3 32.47 2.19 33.02
CA LEU A 3 31.32 2.78 32.31
C LEU A 3 30.59 3.85 33.15
N GLN A 4 30.61 3.71 34.49
CA GLN A 4 30.03 4.66 35.44
C GLN A 4 30.72 6.03 35.47
N ASP A 5 32.05 6.09 35.32
CA ASP A 5 32.80 7.36 35.32
C ASP A 5 32.66 8.10 33.98
N MET A 6 32.50 7.36 32.88
CA MET A 6 32.21 7.92 31.55
C MET A 6 30.85 8.65 31.53
N LEU A 7 29.84 8.09 32.20
CA LEU A 7 28.49 8.66 32.24
C LEU A 7 28.41 9.93 33.09
N GLN A 8 29.30 10.11 34.09
CA GLN A 8 29.31 11.29 34.96
C GLN A 8 29.80 12.58 34.28
N HIS A 9 30.45 12.50 33.12
CA HIS A 9 31.08 13.64 32.43
C HIS A 9 30.44 14.00 31.07
N VAL A 10 29.27 13.43 30.77
CA VAL A 10 28.56 13.70 29.52
C VAL A 10 27.92 15.09 29.54
N ASP A 11 28.14 15.89 28.49
CA ASP A 11 27.38 17.14 28.29
C ASP A 11 25.93 16.79 27.94
N ALA A 12 25.09 16.69 28.98
CA ALA A 12 23.71 16.24 28.86
C ALA A 12 22.89 17.09 27.87
N ARG A 13 23.16 18.40 27.78
CA ARG A 13 22.43 19.28 26.87
C ARG A 13 22.76 18.96 25.42
N ARG A 14 24.05 18.86 25.08
CA ARG A 14 24.49 18.52 23.71
C ARG A 14 24.03 17.12 23.31
N PHE A 15 24.17 16.16 24.23
CA PHE A 15 23.72 14.80 24.01
C PHE A 15 22.21 14.77 23.71
N THR A 16 21.40 15.42 24.54
CA THR A 16 19.94 15.49 24.36
C THR A 16 19.57 16.13 23.03
N THR A 17 20.19 17.26 22.65
CA THR A 17 19.91 17.90 21.36
C THR A 17 20.23 16.97 20.18
N GLY A 18 21.39 16.29 20.22
CA GLY A 18 21.76 15.34 19.17
C GLY A 18 20.81 14.14 19.08
N VAL A 19 20.39 13.60 20.22
CA VAL A 19 19.42 12.50 20.28
C VAL A 19 18.05 12.93 19.75
N VAL A 20 17.52 14.08 20.17
CA VAL A 20 16.22 14.57 19.70
C VAL A 20 16.24 14.81 18.19
N LEU A 21 17.34 15.34 17.64
CA LEU A 21 17.50 15.48 16.19
C LEU A 21 17.40 14.14 15.45
N LEU A 22 17.99 13.07 15.99
CA LEU A 22 17.88 11.72 15.42
C LEU A 22 16.47 11.14 15.55
N ILE A 23 15.76 11.42 16.65
CA ILE A 23 14.33 11.03 16.80
C ILE A 23 13.50 11.72 15.72
N LEU A 24 13.63 13.04 15.55
CA LEU A 24 12.89 13.78 14.53
C LEU A 24 13.17 13.23 13.14
N LEU A 25 14.43 12.93 12.84
CA LEU A 25 14.81 12.32 11.57
C LEU A 25 14.21 10.92 11.37
N ALA A 26 14.18 10.11 12.43
CA ALA A 26 13.62 8.77 12.43
C ALA A 26 12.11 8.78 12.20
N PHE A 27 11.38 9.77 12.72
CA PHE A 27 9.95 9.96 12.41
C PHE A 27 9.71 10.46 10.99
N TYR A 28 10.62 11.28 10.46
CA TYR A 28 10.50 11.83 9.12
C TYR A 28 10.69 10.75 8.04
N SER A 29 11.54 9.74 8.28
CA SER A 29 11.83 8.67 7.32
C SER A 29 10.60 7.91 6.81
N PRO A 30 9.77 7.27 7.65
CA PRO A 30 8.56 6.61 7.20
C PRO A 30 7.53 7.57 6.65
N LEU A 31 7.46 8.80 7.19
CA LEU A 31 6.59 9.83 6.67
C LEU A 31 6.95 10.24 5.23
N SER A 32 8.24 10.32 4.90
CA SER A 32 8.71 10.65 3.56
C SER A 32 8.21 9.63 2.53
N LYS A 33 8.31 8.33 2.86
CA LYS A 33 7.76 7.24 2.03
C LYS A 33 6.25 7.39 1.82
N LEU A 34 5.50 7.72 2.87
CA LEU A 34 4.06 7.97 2.78
C LEU A 34 3.73 9.16 1.87
N VAL A 35 4.53 10.24 1.86
CA VAL A 35 4.29 11.42 1.02
C VAL A 35 4.52 11.14 -0.48
N LEU A 36 5.34 10.14 -0.79
CA LEU A 36 5.66 9.69 -2.15
C LEU A 36 4.65 8.67 -2.67
N SER A 37 4.04 7.87 -1.79
CA SER A 37 3.19 6.72 -2.17
C SER A 37 2.02 7.07 -3.10
N PRO A 38 1.31 8.20 -2.97
CA PRO A 38 0.16 8.46 -3.85
C PRO A 38 0.59 8.72 -5.30
N THR A 39 1.79 9.27 -5.53
CA THR A 39 2.28 9.63 -6.85
C THR A 39 3.16 8.54 -7.47
N TYR A 40 3.91 7.78 -6.65
CA TYR A 40 4.87 6.78 -7.13
C TYR A 40 4.51 5.33 -6.75
N GLY A 41 3.48 5.11 -5.94
CA GLY A 41 3.14 3.82 -5.36
C GLY A 41 3.90 3.56 -4.06
N SER A 42 3.30 2.78 -3.16
CA SER A 42 3.88 2.45 -1.86
C SER A 42 5.18 1.63 -2.01
N PHE A 43 5.18 0.58 -2.82
CA PHE A 43 6.37 -0.24 -3.06
C PHE A 43 7.50 0.55 -3.74
N PRO A 44 7.28 1.26 -4.88
CA PRO A 44 8.38 1.96 -5.53
C PRO A 44 9.00 3.08 -4.70
N ALA A 45 8.21 3.74 -3.83
CA ALA A 45 8.73 4.72 -2.87
C ALA A 45 9.72 4.11 -1.86
N HIS A 46 9.63 2.81 -1.57
CA HIS A 46 10.49 2.13 -0.59
C HIS A 46 11.81 1.61 -1.19
N ILE A 47 11.85 1.25 -2.48
CA ILE A 47 12.96 0.50 -3.12
C ILE A 47 14.34 1.10 -2.79
N PHE A 48 14.49 2.41 -2.97
CA PHE A 48 15.77 3.10 -2.80
C PHE A 48 15.86 4.00 -1.57
N HIS A 49 14.78 4.12 -0.79
CA HIS A 49 14.70 5.03 0.36
C HIS A 49 15.79 4.74 1.40
N ASN A 50 15.87 3.50 1.87
CA ASN A 50 16.83 3.11 2.91
C ASN A 50 18.28 3.23 2.42
N PHE A 51 18.54 2.95 1.14
CA PHE A 51 19.86 3.12 0.54
C PHE A 51 20.26 4.60 0.49
N GLY A 52 19.35 5.48 0.06
CA GLY A 52 19.59 6.91 0.02
C GLY A 52 19.81 7.50 1.41
N VAL A 53 18.99 7.13 2.40
CA VAL A 53 19.19 7.52 3.80
C VAL A 53 20.56 7.07 4.32
N ALA A 54 20.96 5.82 4.08
CA ALA A 54 22.25 5.31 4.53
C ALA A 54 23.42 6.06 3.87
N ILE A 55 23.35 6.33 2.57
CA ILE A 55 24.37 7.08 1.83
C ILE A 55 24.43 8.52 2.35
N SER A 56 23.30 9.23 2.44
CA SER A 56 23.24 10.61 2.92
C SER A 56 23.68 10.74 4.37
N GLY A 57 23.28 9.81 5.23
CA GLY A 57 23.72 9.74 6.63
C GLY A 57 25.22 9.46 6.74
N GLY A 58 25.74 8.51 5.95
CA GLY A 58 27.18 8.21 5.89
C GLY A 58 28.01 9.40 5.43
N ILE A 59 27.57 10.11 4.38
CA ILE A 59 28.21 11.35 3.92
C ILE A 59 28.16 12.42 5.02
N GLY A 60 26.99 12.60 5.64
CA GLY A 60 26.81 13.55 6.74
C GLY A 60 27.75 13.27 7.91
N TRP A 61 27.92 12.00 8.26
CA TRP A 61 28.85 11.58 9.31
C TRP A 61 30.31 11.83 8.94
N LEU A 62 30.75 11.39 7.76
CA LEU A 62 32.13 11.49 7.29
C LEU A 62 32.56 12.95 7.08
N LEU A 63 31.65 13.81 6.65
CA LEU A 63 31.93 15.21 6.35
C LEU A 63 31.58 16.16 7.50
N LYS A 64 31.11 15.67 8.66
CA LYS A 64 30.63 16.50 9.77
C LYS A 64 31.58 17.64 10.14
N ASP A 65 32.88 17.35 10.30
CA ASP A 65 33.87 18.37 10.68
C ASP A 65 34.10 19.41 9.57
N LYS A 66 34.10 18.99 8.30
CA LYS A 66 34.23 19.91 7.16
C LYS A 66 32.99 20.80 7.03
N ILE A 67 31.79 20.23 7.18
CA ILE A 67 30.51 20.95 7.15
C ILE A 67 30.47 21.97 8.27
N LEU A 68 30.77 21.57 9.51
CA LEU A 68 30.75 22.47 10.65
C LEU A 68 31.86 23.52 10.58
N LYS A 69 33.03 23.20 10.03
CA LYS A 69 34.09 24.20 9.80
C LYS A 69 33.67 25.24 8.77
N ARG A 70 32.98 24.82 7.70
CA ARG A 70 32.57 25.71 6.60
C ARG A 70 31.34 26.56 6.95
N PHE A 71 30.33 25.96 7.58
CA PHE A 71 29.02 26.59 7.82
C PHE A 71 28.78 26.96 9.29
N GLY A 72 29.63 26.50 10.21
CA GLY A 72 29.54 26.82 11.63
C GLY A 72 28.15 26.55 12.22
N ARG A 73 27.66 27.50 13.02
CA ARG A 73 26.31 27.47 13.60
C ARG A 73 25.22 27.76 12.56
N LEU A 74 25.54 28.44 11.47
CA LEU A 74 24.56 28.80 10.44
C LEU A 74 23.94 27.55 9.81
N GLY A 75 24.73 26.53 9.49
CA GLY A 75 24.18 25.29 8.93
C GLY A 75 23.23 24.55 9.88
N GLY A 76 23.45 24.64 11.20
CA GLY A 76 22.53 24.10 12.20
C GLY A 76 21.21 24.90 12.24
N PHE A 77 21.28 26.22 12.10
CA PHE A 77 20.11 27.09 11.96
C PHE A 77 19.33 26.88 10.66
N MET A 78 19.93 26.27 9.63
CA MET A 78 19.25 25.93 8.38
C MET A 78 18.46 24.61 8.47
N LEU A 79 18.69 23.75 9.46
CA LEU A 79 17.94 22.50 9.62
C LEU A 79 16.42 22.68 9.65
N PRO A 80 15.85 23.54 10.53
CA PRO A 80 14.41 23.76 10.52
C PRO A 80 13.92 24.44 9.24
N VAL A 81 14.72 25.33 8.65
CA VAL A 81 14.38 25.96 7.35
C VAL A 81 14.23 24.88 6.29
N LEU A 82 15.23 24.00 6.15
CA LEU A 82 15.19 22.90 5.21
C LEU A 82 14.03 21.95 5.48
N ALA A 83 13.74 21.63 6.75
CA ALA A 83 12.61 20.79 7.11
C ALA A 83 11.26 21.37 6.65
N PHE A 84 11.06 22.69 6.74
CA PHE A 84 9.88 23.36 6.18
C PHE A 84 9.85 23.32 4.65
N TRP A 85 11.00 23.44 3.98
CA TRP A 85 11.09 23.44 2.52
C TRP A 85 10.86 22.06 1.88
N VAL A 86 11.09 20.95 2.61
CA VAL A 86 10.92 19.59 2.08
C VAL A 86 9.53 19.36 1.42
N PRO A 87 8.37 19.61 2.08
CA PRO A 87 7.06 19.42 1.44
C PRO A 87 6.89 20.27 0.17
N THR A 88 7.40 21.50 0.16
CA THR A 88 7.35 22.39 -1.03
C THR A 88 8.18 21.83 -2.18
N LEU A 89 9.41 21.37 -1.91
CA LEU A 89 10.27 20.79 -2.93
C LEU A 89 9.69 19.48 -3.48
N GLN A 90 9.18 18.62 -2.58
CA GLN A 90 8.51 17.38 -2.97
C GLN A 90 7.27 17.67 -3.82
N TYR A 91 6.48 18.72 -3.51
CA TYR A 91 5.35 19.14 -4.33
C TYR A 91 5.79 19.41 -5.78
N PHE A 92 6.74 20.33 -6.01
CA PHE A 92 7.11 20.74 -7.37
C PHE A 92 7.76 19.62 -8.19
N ILE A 93 8.53 18.73 -7.54
CA ILE A 93 9.16 17.60 -8.24
C ILE A 93 8.12 16.55 -8.61
N LYS A 94 7.16 16.27 -7.72
CA LYS A 94 6.05 15.34 -8.00
C LYS A 94 5.18 15.81 -9.18
N GLN A 95 5.02 17.11 -9.40
CA GLN A 95 4.33 17.66 -10.58
C GLN A 95 5.06 17.38 -11.91
N GLN A 96 6.24 16.76 -11.88
CA GLN A 96 6.96 16.28 -13.06
C GLN A 96 7.09 14.76 -13.05
N SER A 97 6.24 14.05 -12.29
CA SER A 97 6.37 12.62 -12.06
C SER A 97 6.29 11.79 -13.35
N SER A 98 5.47 12.19 -14.34
CA SER A 98 5.44 11.50 -15.63
C SER A 98 6.74 11.58 -16.39
N LYS A 99 7.41 12.74 -16.37
CA LYS A 99 8.67 12.94 -17.10
C LYS A 99 9.84 12.22 -16.44
N ILE A 100 9.86 12.23 -15.11
CA ILE A 100 10.95 11.61 -14.35
C ILE A 100 10.79 10.08 -14.29
N GLY A 101 9.54 9.60 -14.26
CA GLY A 101 9.22 8.18 -14.25
C GLY A 101 9.50 7.50 -12.90
N ASN A 102 9.47 6.17 -12.90
CA ASN A 102 9.65 5.30 -11.74
C ASN A 102 10.63 4.18 -12.13
N PRO A 103 11.69 3.85 -11.35
CA PRO A 103 12.00 4.25 -9.96
C PRO A 103 12.75 5.57 -9.76
N THR A 104 13.06 6.31 -10.84
CA THR A 104 13.87 7.53 -10.74
C THR A 104 13.16 8.65 -9.96
N GLY A 105 11.84 8.76 -10.07
CA GLY A 105 11.00 9.80 -9.45
C GLY A 105 11.16 9.91 -7.94
N PRO A 106 10.89 8.84 -7.15
CA PRO A 106 11.12 8.84 -5.71
C PRO A 106 12.54 9.27 -5.33
N VAL A 107 13.56 8.77 -6.04
CA VAL A 107 14.97 9.08 -5.75
C VAL A 107 15.27 10.55 -5.96
N ILE A 108 14.84 11.14 -7.08
CA ILE A 108 15.05 12.57 -7.35
C ILE A 108 14.28 13.45 -6.38
N THR A 109 13.07 13.05 -6.00
CA THR A 109 12.25 13.81 -5.05
C THR A 109 12.93 13.84 -3.67
N GLU A 110 13.44 12.71 -3.20
CA GLU A 110 14.17 12.64 -1.93
C GLU A 110 15.54 13.33 -2.00
N LEU A 111 16.26 13.23 -3.12
CA LEU A 111 17.55 13.91 -3.34
C LEU A 111 17.45 15.43 -3.20
N CYS A 112 16.34 16.01 -3.62
CA CYS A 112 16.11 17.45 -3.47
C CYS A 112 15.47 17.82 -2.13
N GLY A 113 14.69 16.93 -1.52
CA GLY A 113 13.98 17.18 -0.26
C GLY A 113 14.65 16.54 0.95
N TYR A 114 14.32 15.28 1.22
CA TYR A 114 14.62 14.60 2.49
C TYR A 114 16.11 14.25 2.68
N TYR A 115 16.82 13.82 1.64
CA TYR A 115 18.22 13.39 1.77
C TYR A 115 19.19 14.51 2.20
N PRO A 116 19.06 15.76 1.71
CA PRO A 116 19.76 16.90 2.28
C PRO A 116 19.50 17.09 3.78
N LEU A 117 18.25 16.87 4.23
CA LEU A 117 17.88 16.97 5.64
C LEU A 117 18.52 15.86 6.47
N VAL A 118 18.56 14.62 5.96
CA VAL A 118 19.29 13.49 6.56
C VAL A 118 20.76 13.84 6.74
N LEU A 119 21.42 14.26 5.66
CA LEU A 119 22.85 14.56 5.64
C LEU A 119 23.21 15.61 6.70
N LEU A 120 22.50 16.75 6.70
CA LEU A 120 22.78 17.82 7.65
C LEU A 120 22.40 17.41 9.08
N THR A 121 21.25 16.74 9.27
CA THR A 121 20.85 16.31 10.62
C THR A 121 21.87 15.36 11.22
N VAL A 122 22.36 14.37 10.46
CA VAL A 122 23.39 13.43 10.92
C VAL A 122 24.72 14.13 11.19
N ALA A 123 25.14 15.07 10.34
CA ALA A 123 26.36 15.84 10.57
C ALA A 123 26.31 16.62 11.90
N TYR A 124 25.22 17.34 12.15
CA TYR A 124 25.07 18.15 13.35
C TYR A 124 24.78 17.31 14.60
N ALA A 125 23.86 16.35 14.54
CA ALA A 125 23.56 15.45 15.64
C ALA A 125 24.79 14.62 16.02
N GLY A 126 25.50 14.08 15.03
CA GLY A 126 26.72 13.31 15.21
C GLY A 126 27.80 14.11 15.92
N LYS A 127 28.05 15.38 15.52
CA LYS A 127 29.00 16.22 16.24
C LYS A 127 28.56 16.51 17.67
N GLN A 128 27.28 16.80 17.89
CA GLN A 128 26.79 17.07 19.25
C GLN A 128 26.99 15.86 20.17
N ILE A 129 26.68 14.66 19.69
CA ILE A 129 26.84 13.41 20.44
C ILE A 129 28.33 13.11 20.67
N GLN A 130 29.16 13.20 19.63
CA GLN A 130 30.61 12.96 19.74
C GLN A 130 31.26 13.92 20.75
N ALA A 131 30.93 15.22 20.67
CA ALA A 131 31.45 16.23 21.60
C ALA A 131 30.89 16.07 23.03
N ALA A 132 29.69 15.52 23.18
CA ALA A 132 29.09 15.26 24.48
C ALA A 132 29.73 14.05 25.19
N LEU A 133 30.06 13.00 24.45
CA LEU A 133 30.61 11.75 24.99
C LEU A 133 32.11 11.84 25.33
N ARG A 134 32.85 12.82 24.75
CA ARG A 134 34.28 13.10 25.04
C ARG A 134 35.17 11.84 24.98
N LEU A 135 34.94 11.00 23.97
CA LEU A 135 35.65 9.73 23.79
C LEU A 135 37.07 9.87 23.23
N GLU A 136 37.53 11.10 22.99
CA GLU A 136 38.87 11.41 22.44
C GLU A 136 40.00 10.76 23.27
N ALA A 137 39.80 10.65 24.59
CA ALA A 137 40.75 9.99 25.50
C ALA A 137 40.88 8.47 25.30
N GLN A 138 39.99 7.84 24.53
CA GLN A 138 39.99 6.39 24.25
C GLN A 138 40.56 6.05 22.87
N GLY A 139 41.02 7.06 22.12
CA GLY A 139 41.62 6.90 20.79
C GLY A 139 40.63 7.13 19.64
N ASP A 140 41.18 7.54 18.49
CA ASP A 140 40.41 8.04 17.34
C ASP A 140 39.39 7.04 16.80
N VAL A 141 39.74 5.75 16.80
CA VAL A 141 38.86 4.66 16.35
C VAL A 141 37.61 4.59 17.23
N ILE A 142 37.76 4.65 18.55
CA ILE A 142 36.62 4.61 19.48
C ILE A 142 35.82 5.91 19.40
N ALA A 143 36.51 7.05 19.36
CA ALA A 143 35.87 8.37 19.30
C ALA A 143 35.05 8.59 18.03
N GLU A 144 35.38 7.90 16.93
CA GLU A 144 34.69 8.02 15.65
C GLU A 144 33.65 6.93 15.42
N HIS A 145 33.95 5.66 15.71
CA HIS A 145 33.07 4.55 15.35
C HIS A 145 31.99 4.22 16.40
N VAL A 146 32.28 4.40 17.70
CA VAL A 146 31.28 4.10 18.74
C VAL A 146 30.07 5.04 18.63
N PRO A 147 30.25 6.38 18.52
CA PRO A 147 29.13 7.27 18.29
C PRO A 147 28.37 6.97 16.99
N LEU A 148 29.06 6.64 15.89
CA LEU A 148 28.44 6.29 14.61
C LEU A 148 27.51 5.08 14.73
N ILE A 149 28.01 3.99 15.33
CA ILE A 149 27.23 2.76 15.51
C ILE A 149 26.04 3.05 16.43
N GLY A 150 26.27 3.79 17.52
CA GLY A 150 25.22 4.19 18.46
C GLY A 150 24.12 5.03 17.80
N THR A 151 24.47 6.03 16.99
CA THR A 151 23.48 6.86 16.29
C THR A 151 22.69 6.07 15.26
N TYR A 152 23.34 5.15 14.53
CA TYR A 152 22.66 4.29 13.56
C TYR A 152 21.67 3.34 14.24
N ILE A 153 22.07 2.65 15.32
CA ILE A 153 21.18 1.75 16.07
C ILE A 153 19.99 2.53 16.63
N PHE A 154 20.24 3.70 17.21
CA PHE A 154 19.20 4.54 17.78
C PHE A 154 18.22 5.05 16.71
N TYR A 155 18.73 5.53 15.57
CA TYR A 155 17.90 5.93 14.43
C TYR A 155 17.08 4.75 13.91
N SER A 156 17.70 3.58 13.72
CA SER A 156 17.03 2.39 13.22
C SER A 156 15.90 1.93 14.14
N ALA A 157 16.13 1.90 15.46
CA ALA A 157 15.09 1.62 16.45
C ALA A 157 13.97 2.69 16.40
N GLY A 158 14.35 3.96 16.31
CA GLY A 158 13.41 5.08 16.17
C GLY A 158 12.54 4.98 14.92
N ASP A 159 13.08 4.54 13.79
CA ASP A 159 12.34 4.39 12.52
C ASP A 159 11.24 3.33 12.65
N HIS A 160 11.52 2.19 13.29
CA HIS A 160 10.53 1.16 13.56
C HIS A 160 9.44 1.63 14.53
N ILE A 161 9.81 2.34 15.59
CA ILE A 161 8.87 2.92 16.55
C ILE A 161 7.99 3.97 15.85
N ALA A 162 8.58 4.81 15.00
CA ALA A 162 7.87 5.81 14.23
C ALA A 162 6.86 5.18 13.26
N GLN A 163 7.25 4.13 12.54
CA GLN A 163 6.32 3.38 11.68
C GLN A 163 5.11 2.85 12.46
N TYR A 164 5.37 2.27 13.64
CA TYR A 164 4.29 1.81 14.52
C TYR A 164 3.42 2.97 15.00
N ILE A 165 3.97 4.10 15.45
CA ILE A 165 3.14 5.22 15.93
C ILE A 165 2.34 5.84 14.79
N LEU A 166 2.96 6.02 13.61
CA LEU A 166 2.30 6.58 12.43
C LEU A 166 1.09 5.74 12.02
N SER A 167 1.17 4.40 12.11
CA SER A 167 0.05 3.53 11.76
C SER A 167 -1.21 3.78 12.59
N TRP A 168 -1.07 4.31 13.81
CA TRP A 168 -2.19 4.61 14.70
C TRP A 168 -2.73 6.03 14.55
N ILE A 169 -1.89 7.00 14.17
CA ILE A 169 -2.28 8.42 14.19
C ILE A 169 -2.63 8.97 12.80
N VAL A 170 -2.12 8.38 11.71
CA VAL A 170 -2.34 8.86 10.34
C VAL A 170 -3.84 9.00 10.07
N GLY A 171 -4.23 10.18 9.58
CA GLY A 171 -5.62 10.49 9.20
C GLY A 171 -6.60 10.75 10.33
N SER A 172 -6.16 10.71 11.60
CA SER A 172 -7.02 11.00 12.75
C SER A 172 -7.40 12.48 12.90
N SER A 173 -6.64 13.39 12.28
CA SER A 173 -6.96 14.82 12.22
C SER A 173 -6.32 15.49 11.00
N VAL A 174 -6.67 16.76 10.76
CA VAL A 174 -6.05 17.60 9.71
C VAL A 174 -4.54 17.77 9.87
N PHE A 175 -4.02 17.69 11.11
CA PHE A 175 -2.60 17.76 11.39
C PHE A 175 -1.88 16.43 11.20
N PHE A 176 -2.60 15.31 11.29
CA PHE A 176 -2.07 13.96 11.11
C PHE A 176 -2.22 13.47 9.66
N THR A 177 -2.24 14.41 8.71
CA THR A 177 -2.06 14.14 7.29
C THR A 177 -0.57 14.01 6.96
N ARG A 178 -0.21 13.37 5.84
CA ARG A 178 1.17 13.30 5.33
C ARG A 178 1.88 14.66 5.36
N VAL A 179 1.27 15.69 4.78
CA VAL A 179 1.87 17.05 4.77
C VAL A 179 1.77 17.74 6.13
N GLY A 180 0.67 17.57 6.86
CA GLY A 180 0.51 18.13 8.21
C GLY A 180 1.59 17.64 9.17
N MET A 181 1.92 16.35 9.13
CA MET A 181 2.99 15.78 9.95
C MET A 181 4.37 16.27 9.53
N GLN A 182 4.63 16.53 8.23
CA GLN A 182 5.88 17.13 7.80
C GLN A 182 6.05 18.54 8.38
N MET A 183 4.96 19.31 8.43
CA MET A 183 4.93 20.64 9.05
C MET A 183 5.11 20.57 10.57
N LEU A 184 4.51 19.58 11.25
CA LEU A 184 4.71 19.35 12.68
C LEU A 184 6.16 18.98 13.01
N LEU A 185 6.78 18.09 12.23
CA LEU A 185 8.19 17.75 12.39
C LEU A 185 9.09 18.96 12.14
N ALA A 186 8.83 19.73 11.09
CA ALA A 186 9.57 20.97 10.82
C ALA A 186 9.44 22.00 11.97
N ALA A 187 8.24 22.14 12.54
CA ALA A 187 8.01 22.95 13.73
C ALA A 187 8.78 22.43 14.96
N ALA A 188 8.87 21.10 15.15
CA ALA A 188 9.66 20.50 16.21
C ALA A 188 11.17 20.74 16.03
N TYR A 189 11.69 20.68 14.79
CA TYR A 189 13.05 21.12 14.47
C TYR A 189 13.27 22.59 14.84
N ALA A 190 12.30 23.46 14.55
CA ALA A 190 12.39 24.89 14.84
C ALA A 190 12.31 25.21 16.34
N ALA A 191 11.52 24.46 17.10
CA ALA A 191 11.44 24.55 18.54
C ALA A 191 12.75 24.10 19.22
N LEU A 192 13.38 23.05 18.69
CA LEU A 192 14.67 22.56 19.19
C LEU A 192 15.83 23.53 18.87
N ILE A 193 15.80 24.15 17.68
CA ILE A 193 16.85 25.05 17.18
C ILE A 193 16.22 26.40 16.79
N PRO A 194 15.84 27.25 17.77
CA PRO A 194 15.25 28.55 17.48
C PRO A 194 16.26 29.47 16.81
N SER A 195 15.82 30.18 15.76
CA SER A 195 16.71 31.01 14.95
C SER A 195 15.97 32.15 14.23
N LYS A 196 16.62 33.31 14.08
CA LYS A 196 16.11 34.42 13.24
C LYS A 196 16.03 34.04 11.76
N TRP A 197 16.82 33.03 11.34
CA TRP A 197 16.82 32.54 9.96
C TRP A 197 15.56 31.78 9.57
N LEU A 198 14.67 31.45 10.53
CA LEU A 198 13.35 30.88 10.24
C LEU A 198 12.50 31.79 9.34
N VAL A 199 12.84 33.07 9.21
CA VAL A 199 12.24 33.96 8.19
C VAL A 199 12.33 33.38 6.78
N LEU A 200 13.37 32.59 6.48
CA LEU A 200 13.55 31.90 5.20
C LEU A 200 12.59 30.72 4.99
N ALA A 201 11.94 30.23 6.05
CA ALA A 201 10.90 29.21 5.95
C ALA A 201 9.52 29.81 5.59
N ILE A 202 9.31 31.11 5.82
CA ILE A 202 8.00 31.77 5.63
C ILE A 202 7.42 31.53 4.23
N PRO A 203 8.18 31.67 3.11
CA PRO A 203 7.61 31.44 1.78
C PRO A 203 7.07 30.02 1.60
N SER A 204 7.81 29.02 2.10
CA SER A 204 7.41 27.62 2.02
C SER A 204 6.21 27.30 2.93
N ILE A 205 6.15 27.92 4.12
CA ILE A 205 4.99 27.81 5.01
C ILE A 205 3.74 28.40 4.35
N ILE A 206 3.85 29.62 3.79
CA ILE A 206 2.75 30.26 3.06
C ILE A 206 2.28 29.35 1.93
N PHE A 207 3.20 28.92 1.06
CA PHE A 207 2.88 28.03 -0.05
C PHE A 207 2.17 26.75 0.42
N SER A 208 2.68 26.12 1.47
CA SER A 208 2.13 24.86 2.00
C SER A 208 0.70 25.02 2.51
N VAL A 209 0.34 26.20 3.05
CA VAL A 209 -1.01 26.46 3.58
C VAL A 209 -1.95 26.99 2.50
N THR A 210 -1.47 27.74 1.51
CA THR A 210 -2.32 28.44 0.54
C THR A 210 -2.45 27.73 -0.81
N SER A 211 -1.42 27.00 -1.24
CA SER A 211 -1.28 26.57 -2.63
C SER A 211 -0.97 25.09 -2.79
N ASN A 212 -0.48 24.42 -1.75
CA ASN A 212 -0.25 22.99 -1.79
C ASN A 212 -1.59 22.23 -1.66
N VAL A 213 -2.05 21.63 -2.76
CA VAL A 213 -3.32 20.88 -2.79
C VAL A 213 -3.31 19.63 -1.91
N HIS A 214 -2.12 19.09 -1.59
CA HIS A 214 -1.97 17.98 -0.65
C HIS A 214 -2.29 18.38 0.80
N PHE A 215 -2.30 19.69 1.09
CA PHE A 215 -2.74 20.26 2.39
C PHE A 215 -4.12 20.93 2.29
N ALA A 216 -4.48 21.49 1.14
CA ALA A 216 -5.77 22.14 0.90
C ALA A 216 -6.94 21.14 0.96
N GLY A 217 -8.17 21.58 1.27
CA GLY A 217 -9.34 20.69 1.27
C GLY A 217 -9.74 20.18 -0.13
N ILE A 218 -10.85 19.44 -0.20
CA ILE A 218 -11.40 18.87 -1.44
C ILE A 218 -11.53 19.92 -2.56
N SER A 219 -11.95 21.15 -2.24
CA SER A 219 -12.08 22.23 -3.22
C SER A 219 -10.76 22.62 -3.87
N GLY A 220 -9.66 22.59 -3.12
CA GLY A 220 -8.32 22.90 -3.64
C GLY A 220 -7.87 21.84 -4.65
N VAL A 221 -8.06 20.56 -4.32
CA VAL A 221 -7.79 19.46 -5.25
C VAL A 221 -8.65 19.58 -6.50
N ASN A 222 -9.97 19.78 -6.34
CA ASN A 222 -10.88 19.92 -7.47
C ASN A 222 -10.48 21.05 -8.42
N SER A 223 -10.06 22.21 -7.89
CA SER A 223 -9.56 23.29 -8.74
C SER A 223 -8.34 22.91 -9.60
N ALA A 224 -7.54 21.93 -9.16
CA ALA A 224 -6.37 21.45 -9.87
C ALA A 224 -6.70 20.32 -10.87
N ILE A 225 -7.75 19.53 -10.67
CA ILE A 225 -8.06 18.35 -11.50
C ILE A 225 -9.34 18.46 -12.34
N GLU A 226 -10.16 19.50 -12.12
CA GLU A 226 -11.45 19.66 -12.81
C GLU A 226 -11.29 19.76 -14.34
N HIS A 227 -10.20 20.38 -14.80
CA HIS A 227 -9.89 20.49 -16.24
C HIS A 227 -9.62 19.14 -16.91
N GLU A 228 -9.26 18.11 -16.14
CA GLU A 228 -9.11 16.73 -16.62
C GLU A 228 -10.46 15.97 -16.66
N GLY A 229 -11.56 16.63 -16.27
CA GLY A 229 -12.88 16.01 -16.16
C GLY A 229 -13.09 15.19 -14.88
N TYR A 230 -12.21 15.34 -13.88
CA TYR A 230 -12.30 14.62 -12.61
C TYR A 230 -12.79 15.51 -11.48
N SER A 231 -13.50 14.90 -10.53
CA SER A 231 -13.83 15.50 -9.24
C SER A 231 -13.50 14.53 -8.12
N LEU A 232 -12.92 15.07 -7.05
CA LEU A 232 -12.70 14.39 -5.79
C LEU A 232 -13.96 14.51 -4.93
N LEU A 233 -14.55 13.36 -4.58
CA LEU A 233 -15.73 13.29 -3.72
C LEU A 233 -15.35 13.10 -2.25
N ALA A 234 -14.28 12.36 -2.00
CA ALA A 234 -13.78 12.06 -0.67
C ALA A 234 -12.29 11.78 -0.71
N ARG A 235 -11.58 12.12 0.36
CA ARG A 235 -10.24 11.61 0.62
C ARG A 235 -10.00 11.45 2.10
N GLN A 236 -9.21 10.46 2.47
CA GLN A 236 -8.70 10.32 3.82
C GLN A 236 -7.36 9.59 3.80
N GLU A 237 -6.48 10.05 4.67
CA GLU A 237 -5.22 9.40 4.96
C GLU A 237 -5.50 8.15 5.82
N ALA A 238 -4.96 7.01 5.43
CA ALA A 238 -5.03 5.78 6.20
C ALA A 238 -3.64 5.15 6.31
N TYR A 239 -3.50 4.18 7.21
CA TYR A 239 -2.25 3.43 7.39
C TYR A 239 -1.88 2.59 6.15
N THR A 240 -2.88 2.00 5.51
CA THR A 240 -2.76 1.21 4.27
C THR A 240 -2.39 2.05 3.05
N GLY A 241 -2.70 3.35 3.08
CA GLY A 241 -2.44 4.26 1.97
C GLY A 241 -3.28 5.54 2.02
N TYR A 242 -3.08 6.41 1.03
CA TYR A 242 -3.98 7.53 0.79
C TYR A 242 -5.22 7.01 0.07
N ILE A 243 -6.39 7.11 0.70
CA ILE A 243 -7.65 6.63 0.12
C ILE A 243 -8.44 7.81 -0.45
N SER A 244 -8.88 7.72 -1.70
CA SER A 244 -9.76 8.72 -2.30
C SER A 244 -10.85 8.15 -3.18
N VAL A 245 -11.94 8.90 -3.32
CA VAL A 245 -13.04 8.62 -4.23
C VAL A 245 -13.05 9.69 -5.30
N LEU A 246 -12.85 9.27 -6.55
CA LEU A 246 -12.79 10.14 -7.71
C LEU A 246 -13.95 9.80 -8.64
N GLU A 247 -14.53 10.83 -9.25
CA GLU A 247 -15.57 10.68 -10.27
C GLU A 247 -15.13 11.38 -11.55
N ASN A 248 -15.11 10.61 -12.64
CA ASN A 248 -14.88 11.11 -13.99
C ASN A 248 -16.23 11.52 -14.58
N GLN A 249 -16.40 12.82 -14.81
CA GLN A 249 -17.62 13.42 -15.33
C GLN A 249 -17.77 13.23 -16.85
N ASN A 250 -16.66 13.02 -17.57
CA ASN A 250 -16.65 12.86 -19.02
C ASN A 250 -17.12 11.46 -19.40
N ASP A 251 -16.47 10.44 -18.87
CA ASP A 251 -16.73 9.03 -19.17
C ASP A 251 -17.86 8.46 -18.29
N GLY A 252 -18.12 9.07 -17.13
CA GLY A 252 -19.24 8.70 -16.26
C GLY A 252 -18.95 7.44 -15.44
N PHE A 253 -17.81 7.41 -14.75
CA PHE A 253 -17.46 6.37 -13.79
C PHE A 253 -16.91 6.96 -12.48
N ARG A 254 -16.96 6.16 -11.43
CA ARG A 254 -16.41 6.48 -10.11
C ARG A 254 -15.42 5.40 -9.69
N VAL A 255 -14.28 5.79 -9.14
CA VAL A 255 -13.23 4.88 -8.66
C VAL A 255 -12.85 5.17 -7.23
N MET A 256 -12.48 4.12 -6.50
CA MET A 256 -11.77 4.26 -5.23
C MET A 256 -10.30 4.02 -5.49
N ARG A 257 -9.46 4.94 -5.03
CA ARG A 257 -8.01 4.92 -5.16
C ARG A 257 -7.38 4.63 -3.81
N CYS A 258 -6.30 3.86 -3.81
CA CYS A 258 -5.38 3.70 -2.69
C CYS A 258 -3.96 3.96 -3.20
N ASP A 259 -3.32 5.02 -2.70
CA ASP A 259 -2.00 5.47 -3.16
C ASP A 259 -1.94 5.60 -4.70
N HIS A 260 -1.07 4.86 -5.38
CA HIS A 260 -0.95 4.89 -6.85
C HIS A 260 -1.65 3.69 -7.51
N SER A 261 -2.85 3.35 -7.04
CA SER A 261 -3.65 2.28 -7.59
C SER A 261 -5.14 2.46 -7.32
N LEU A 262 -5.98 1.65 -7.97
CA LEU A 262 -7.41 1.62 -7.81
C LEU A 262 -7.82 0.36 -7.06
N LEU A 263 -8.70 0.52 -6.07
CA LEU A 263 -9.35 -0.58 -5.34
C LEU A 263 -10.66 -1.02 -6.03
N GLY A 264 -10.95 -0.45 -7.20
CA GLY A 264 -12.12 -0.74 -8.02
C GLY A 264 -12.82 0.53 -8.50
N GLY A 265 -13.82 0.34 -9.36
CA GLY A 265 -14.66 1.41 -9.85
C GLY A 265 -15.96 0.88 -10.45
N GLN A 266 -16.95 1.77 -10.54
CA GLN A 266 -18.26 1.48 -11.10
C GLN A 266 -18.68 2.55 -12.09
N TRP A 267 -19.48 2.17 -13.09
CA TRP A 267 -20.13 3.12 -13.97
C TRP A 267 -21.19 3.91 -13.21
N THR A 268 -21.23 5.23 -13.40
CA THR A 268 -22.22 6.13 -12.81
C THR A 268 -23.19 6.68 -13.85
N ARG A 269 -22.78 6.77 -15.12
CA ARG A 269 -23.64 7.16 -16.24
C ARG A 269 -24.13 5.91 -16.98
N LEU A 270 -25.37 5.51 -16.71
CA LEU A 270 -26.03 4.35 -17.31
C LEU A 270 -26.98 4.74 -18.44
N ALA A 271 -27.22 3.81 -19.37
CA ALA A 271 -28.19 4.00 -20.45
C ALA A 271 -29.63 4.20 -19.91
N PRO A 272 -30.48 4.99 -20.59
CA PRO A 272 -31.87 5.18 -20.15
C PRO A 272 -32.62 3.84 -19.99
N GLY A 273 -33.25 3.65 -18.84
CA GLY A 273 -34.00 2.42 -18.51
C GLY A 273 -33.14 1.25 -18.03
N TYR A 274 -31.81 1.34 -18.10
CA TYR A 274 -30.90 0.35 -17.55
C TYR A 274 -30.71 0.57 -16.04
N ARG A 275 -31.07 -0.44 -15.25
CA ARG A 275 -31.07 -0.39 -13.77
C ARG A 275 -30.59 -1.74 -13.22
N PRO A 276 -29.27 -2.00 -13.22
CA PRO A 276 -28.74 -3.21 -12.62
C PRO A 276 -29.02 -3.21 -11.11
N GLU A 277 -29.12 -4.39 -10.51
CA GLU A 277 -29.35 -4.51 -9.06
C GLU A 277 -28.09 -4.29 -8.24
N VAL A 278 -26.93 -4.48 -8.87
CA VAL A 278 -25.62 -4.12 -8.37
C VAL A 278 -24.89 -3.43 -9.51
N GLU A 279 -24.29 -2.27 -9.22
CA GLU A 279 -23.65 -1.42 -10.22
C GLU A 279 -22.60 -2.19 -11.05
N ASP A 280 -22.45 -1.79 -12.30
CA ASP A 280 -21.49 -2.42 -13.22
C ASP A 280 -20.07 -1.98 -12.85
N PRO A 281 -19.14 -2.94 -12.60
CA PRO A 281 -17.75 -2.58 -12.39
C PRO A 281 -17.11 -2.11 -13.71
N ILE A 282 -16.13 -1.21 -13.61
CA ILE A 282 -15.33 -0.79 -14.78
C ILE A 282 -14.26 -1.82 -15.18
N TYR A 283 -13.97 -2.80 -14.30
CA TYR A 283 -13.07 -3.92 -14.55
C TYR A 283 -13.87 -5.23 -14.50
N ALA A 284 -13.64 -6.11 -15.48
CA ALA A 284 -14.39 -7.34 -15.65
C ALA A 284 -14.08 -8.36 -14.54
N ILE A 285 -12.86 -8.34 -14.01
CA ILE A 285 -12.40 -9.28 -12.97
C ILE A 285 -13.33 -9.30 -11.74
N PHE A 286 -13.87 -8.15 -11.35
CA PHE A 286 -14.73 -8.05 -10.17
C PHE A 286 -16.10 -8.70 -10.38
N ALA A 287 -16.61 -8.76 -11.61
CA ALA A 287 -17.80 -9.55 -11.94
C ALA A 287 -17.47 -11.04 -12.03
N MET A 288 -16.28 -11.39 -12.53
CA MET A 288 -15.86 -12.79 -12.67
C MET A 288 -15.74 -13.50 -11.31
N LEU A 289 -15.23 -12.83 -10.27
CA LEU A 289 -15.10 -13.41 -8.92
C LEU A 289 -16.42 -13.96 -8.35
N GLU A 290 -17.55 -13.38 -8.76
CA GLU A 290 -18.89 -13.80 -8.38
C GLU A 290 -19.25 -15.21 -8.89
N ALA A 291 -18.56 -15.69 -9.94
CA ALA A 291 -18.76 -17.01 -10.52
C ALA A 291 -18.43 -18.16 -9.57
N VAL A 292 -17.84 -17.88 -8.39
CA VAL A 292 -17.68 -18.88 -7.32
C VAL A 292 -19.03 -19.52 -6.94
N ARG A 293 -20.14 -18.78 -7.06
CA ARG A 293 -21.51 -19.30 -6.86
C ARG A 293 -21.94 -20.31 -7.90
N LEU A 294 -21.37 -20.23 -9.11
CA LEU A 294 -21.71 -21.09 -10.22
C LEU A 294 -20.92 -22.40 -10.20
N VAL A 295 -19.89 -22.53 -9.36
CA VAL A 295 -19.08 -23.76 -9.26
C VAL A 295 -19.94 -24.92 -8.75
N GLU A 296 -19.97 -26.01 -9.50
CA GLU A 296 -20.76 -27.19 -9.17
C GLU A 296 -20.11 -28.02 -8.04
N PRO A 297 -20.88 -28.38 -6.99
CA PRO A 297 -20.45 -29.32 -5.96
C PRO A 297 -20.21 -30.72 -6.54
N ASP A 298 -19.39 -31.53 -5.86
CA ASP A 298 -19.06 -32.90 -6.31
C ASP A 298 -20.27 -33.83 -6.44
N HIS A 299 -21.32 -33.59 -5.64
CA HIS A 299 -22.55 -34.37 -5.69
C HIS A 299 -23.49 -33.96 -6.85
N GLY A 300 -23.10 -32.98 -7.67
CA GLY A 300 -23.80 -32.57 -8.90
C GLY A 300 -25.11 -31.83 -8.69
N ILE A 301 -25.49 -31.52 -7.45
CA ILE A 301 -26.66 -30.69 -7.13
C ILE A 301 -26.20 -29.24 -6.98
N PRO A 302 -26.68 -28.30 -7.81
CA PRO A 302 -26.36 -26.89 -7.66
C PRO A 302 -26.72 -26.36 -6.27
N ARG A 303 -25.82 -25.58 -5.67
CA ARG A 303 -26.08 -24.93 -4.38
C ARG A 303 -27.15 -23.86 -4.56
N VAL A 304 -28.03 -23.74 -3.56
CA VAL A 304 -28.96 -22.63 -3.43
C VAL A 304 -28.23 -21.48 -2.72
N ASP A 305 -28.16 -20.32 -3.37
CA ASP A 305 -27.45 -19.17 -2.81
C ASP A 305 -28.09 -18.64 -1.51
N ALA A 306 -29.42 -18.67 -1.42
CA ALA A 306 -30.13 -18.24 -0.23
C ALA A 306 -29.70 -19.06 1.00
N ASP A 307 -29.40 -18.36 2.10
CA ASP A 307 -28.91 -18.91 3.37
C ASP A 307 -27.53 -19.59 3.32
N SER A 308 -26.83 -19.53 2.17
CA SER A 308 -25.41 -19.88 2.08
C SER A 308 -24.55 -18.81 2.77
N LYS A 309 -23.34 -19.20 3.18
CA LYS A 309 -22.38 -18.32 3.86
C LYS A 309 -21.17 -18.03 3.00
N ALA A 310 -20.80 -16.77 2.89
CA ALA A 310 -19.58 -16.33 2.21
C ALA A 310 -18.60 -15.66 3.16
N LEU A 311 -17.31 -15.91 2.93
CA LEU A 311 -16.20 -15.14 3.50
C LEU A 311 -15.49 -14.40 2.37
N VAL A 312 -15.46 -13.08 2.44
CA VAL A 312 -14.73 -12.22 1.52
C VAL A 312 -13.52 -11.64 2.25
N ILE A 313 -12.33 -11.97 1.80
CA ILE A 313 -11.06 -11.40 2.29
C ILE A 313 -10.69 -10.24 1.37
N GLY A 314 -10.69 -9.03 1.92
CA GLY A 314 -10.66 -7.76 1.20
C GLY A 314 -12.06 -7.25 0.87
N LEU A 315 -12.16 -6.00 0.40
CA LEU A 315 -13.44 -5.37 0.05
C LEU A 315 -13.36 -4.52 -1.22
N GLY A 316 -12.37 -3.64 -1.33
CA GLY A 316 -12.30 -2.63 -2.39
C GLY A 316 -13.55 -1.74 -2.43
N ILE A 317 -14.18 -1.59 -3.60
CA ILE A 317 -15.47 -0.88 -3.71
C ILE A 317 -16.69 -1.73 -3.35
N GLY A 318 -16.51 -3.05 -3.14
CA GLY A 318 -17.59 -3.94 -2.72
C GLY A 318 -18.41 -4.59 -3.84
N THR A 319 -17.93 -4.66 -5.08
CA THR A 319 -18.64 -5.27 -6.23
C THR A 319 -19.09 -6.71 -5.96
N THR A 320 -18.15 -7.60 -5.69
CA THR A 320 -18.43 -9.02 -5.43
C THR A 320 -19.28 -9.24 -4.17
N PRO A 321 -18.96 -8.68 -2.99
CA PRO A 321 -19.81 -8.86 -1.81
C PRO A 321 -21.22 -8.29 -2.01
N SER A 322 -21.39 -7.16 -2.71
CA SER A 322 -22.72 -6.62 -3.00
C SER A 322 -23.57 -7.60 -3.80
N ALA A 323 -22.97 -8.29 -4.77
CA ALA A 323 -23.66 -9.32 -5.56
C ALA A 323 -24.00 -10.56 -4.73
N LEU A 324 -23.07 -11.08 -3.92
CA LEU A 324 -23.33 -12.20 -3.00
C LEU A 324 -24.50 -11.90 -2.06
N ILE A 325 -24.47 -10.72 -1.43
CA ILE A 325 -25.55 -10.25 -0.54
C ILE A 325 -26.88 -10.17 -1.31
N LYS A 326 -26.85 -9.69 -2.55
CA LYS A 326 -28.04 -9.55 -3.39
C LYS A 326 -28.65 -10.90 -3.76
N HIS A 327 -27.83 -11.95 -3.86
CA HIS A 327 -28.25 -13.34 -4.04
C HIS A 327 -28.74 -14.02 -2.75
N GLY A 328 -28.77 -13.32 -1.62
CA GLY A 328 -29.22 -13.87 -0.34
C GLY A 328 -28.15 -14.64 0.43
N VAL A 329 -26.88 -14.47 0.06
CA VAL A 329 -25.73 -15.08 0.75
C VAL A 329 -25.35 -14.25 1.97
N GLU A 330 -25.32 -14.87 3.16
CA GLU A 330 -24.81 -14.24 4.39
C GLU A 330 -23.31 -13.99 4.23
N THR A 331 -22.92 -12.72 4.05
CA THR A 331 -21.56 -12.37 3.65
C THR A 331 -20.79 -11.75 4.82
N THR A 332 -19.70 -12.41 5.23
CA THR A 332 -18.68 -11.85 6.13
C THR A 332 -17.59 -11.19 5.31
N ILE A 333 -17.28 -9.92 5.59
CA ILE A 333 -16.26 -9.15 4.87
C ILE A 333 -15.14 -8.80 5.83
N VAL A 334 -13.92 -9.23 5.52
CA VAL A 334 -12.71 -8.93 6.31
C VAL A 334 -11.90 -7.89 5.57
N GLU A 335 -11.92 -6.66 6.08
CA GLU A 335 -11.20 -5.52 5.51
C GLU A 335 -10.28 -4.92 6.57
N ILE A 336 -9.02 -4.66 6.24
CA ILE A 336 -8.05 -4.13 7.20
C ILE A 336 -8.24 -2.62 7.43
N ASP A 337 -8.74 -1.89 6.43
CA ASP A 337 -8.89 -0.44 6.46
C ASP A 337 -10.35 0.01 6.67
N PRO A 338 -10.69 0.60 7.83
CA PRO A 338 -12.03 1.14 8.06
C PRO A 338 -12.44 2.25 7.08
N VAL A 339 -11.48 2.96 6.47
CA VAL A 339 -11.76 4.03 5.49
C VAL A 339 -12.29 3.43 4.19
N VAL A 340 -11.69 2.34 3.71
CA VAL A 340 -12.15 1.59 2.52
C VAL A 340 -13.58 1.11 2.74
N HIS A 341 -13.86 0.46 3.87
CA HIS A 341 -15.20 0.00 4.22
C HIS A 341 -16.24 1.12 4.25
N ARG A 342 -15.90 2.23 4.92
CA ARG A 342 -16.80 3.39 5.00
C ARG A 342 -17.05 4.02 3.63
N PHE A 343 -16.02 4.15 2.79
CA PHE A 343 -16.18 4.72 1.46
C PHE A 343 -16.93 3.78 0.50
N ALA A 344 -16.76 2.46 0.60
CA ALA A 344 -17.56 1.50 -0.15
C ALA A 344 -19.06 1.64 0.19
N THR A 345 -19.36 1.80 1.48
CA THR A 345 -20.73 2.03 1.96
C THR A 345 -21.30 3.38 1.50
N GLN A 346 -20.52 4.45 1.58
CA GLN A 346 -21.00 5.82 1.31
C GLN A 346 -21.08 6.17 -0.19
N TYR A 347 -20.16 5.63 -1.00
CA TYR A 347 -19.97 6.06 -2.37
C TYR A 347 -20.13 4.95 -3.41
N PHE A 348 -20.25 3.67 -3.00
CA PHE A 348 -20.34 2.53 -3.93
C PHE A 348 -21.52 1.60 -3.60
N ASN A 349 -22.49 2.07 -2.80
CA ASN A 349 -23.74 1.36 -2.51
C ASN A 349 -23.55 -0.06 -1.91
N LEU A 350 -22.47 -0.31 -1.16
CA LEU A 350 -22.29 -1.57 -0.44
C LEU A 350 -23.51 -1.83 0.47
N PRO A 351 -24.27 -2.94 0.29
CA PRO A 351 -25.47 -3.21 1.07
C PRO A 351 -25.18 -3.33 2.57
N PRO A 352 -25.99 -2.77 3.48
CA PRO A 352 -25.70 -2.76 4.92
C PRO A 352 -25.89 -4.14 5.59
N ASN A 353 -26.54 -5.08 4.92
CA ASN A 353 -26.82 -6.43 5.42
C ASN A 353 -25.63 -7.39 5.19
N HIS A 354 -24.47 -7.03 5.74
CA HIS A 354 -23.28 -7.89 5.79
C HIS A 354 -22.68 -7.88 7.20
N ILE A 355 -21.74 -8.79 7.46
CA ILE A 355 -20.99 -8.87 8.72
C ILE A 355 -19.62 -8.23 8.48
N PRO A 356 -19.38 -6.98 8.93
CA PRO A 356 -18.09 -6.33 8.78
C PRO A 356 -17.10 -6.79 9.84
N VAL A 357 -15.91 -7.17 9.41
CA VAL A 357 -14.75 -7.48 10.27
C VAL A 357 -13.61 -6.54 9.88
N ILE A 358 -13.37 -5.52 10.71
CA ILE A 358 -12.26 -4.59 10.51
C ILE A 358 -11.02 -5.13 11.23
N GLU A 359 -10.30 -6.06 10.59
CA GLU A 359 -9.14 -6.75 11.15
C GLU A 359 -8.18 -7.19 10.05
N ASP A 360 -6.90 -7.38 10.41
CA ASP A 360 -5.93 -8.11 9.61
C ASP A 360 -6.44 -9.54 9.30
N ALA A 361 -6.51 -9.90 8.03
CA ALA A 361 -7.03 -11.19 7.59
C ALA A 361 -6.24 -12.39 8.12
N VAL A 362 -4.91 -12.28 8.26
CA VAL A 362 -4.08 -13.36 8.83
C VAL A 362 -4.48 -13.62 10.28
N LYS A 363 -4.73 -12.55 11.05
CA LYS A 363 -5.20 -12.68 12.45
C LYS A 363 -6.61 -13.26 12.52
N PHE A 364 -7.52 -12.77 11.67
CA PHE A 364 -8.89 -13.26 11.61
C PHE A 364 -8.94 -14.76 11.30
N VAL A 365 -8.27 -15.21 10.23
CA VAL A 365 -8.27 -16.62 9.80
C VAL A 365 -7.70 -17.51 10.90
N LYS A 366 -6.57 -17.12 11.50
CA LYS A 366 -5.96 -17.89 12.61
C LYS A 366 -6.89 -18.01 13.82
N LYS A 367 -7.61 -16.93 14.17
CA LYS A 367 -8.58 -16.93 15.26
C LYS A 367 -9.80 -17.80 14.94
N ALA A 368 -10.30 -17.72 13.71
CA ALA A 368 -11.43 -18.51 13.23
C ALA A 368 -11.11 -20.01 13.20
N GLU A 369 -9.92 -20.38 12.69
CA GLU A 369 -9.42 -21.76 12.68
C GLU A 369 -9.28 -22.33 14.10
N SER A 370 -8.78 -21.53 15.04
CA SER A 370 -8.58 -21.96 16.44
C SER A 370 -9.86 -21.94 17.28
N SER A 371 -11.01 -21.56 16.71
CA SER A 371 -12.30 -21.50 17.42
C SER A 371 -12.82 -22.92 17.70
N PRO A 372 -13.41 -23.20 18.89
CA PRO A 372 -14.09 -24.48 19.16
C PRO A 372 -15.21 -24.80 18.16
N ASN A 373 -15.82 -23.75 17.60
CA ASN A 373 -16.79 -23.83 16.51
C ASN A 373 -16.20 -23.09 15.31
N THR A 374 -15.30 -23.75 14.58
CA THR A 374 -14.69 -23.20 13.36
C THR A 374 -15.81 -22.85 12.36
N PRO A 375 -15.92 -21.59 11.91
CA PRO A 375 -16.93 -21.22 10.93
C PRO A 375 -16.67 -21.95 9.60
N GLN A 376 -17.75 -22.31 8.91
CA GLN A 376 -17.73 -23.08 7.67
C GLN A 376 -18.48 -22.30 6.59
N TYR A 377 -17.78 -21.94 5.52
CA TYR A 377 -18.29 -21.12 4.42
C TYR A 377 -18.54 -21.96 3.17
N ASP A 378 -19.63 -21.66 2.47
CA ASP A 378 -19.97 -22.24 1.18
C ASP A 378 -19.10 -21.63 0.06
N TYR A 379 -18.83 -20.32 0.20
CA TYR A 379 -18.03 -19.55 -0.74
C TYR A 379 -16.93 -18.80 0.00
N ILE A 380 -15.72 -18.83 -0.54
CA ILE A 380 -14.66 -17.90 -0.14
C ILE A 380 -14.26 -17.07 -1.36
N VAL A 381 -14.17 -15.76 -1.20
CA VAL A 381 -13.60 -14.85 -2.20
C VAL A 381 -12.36 -14.22 -1.58
N HIS A 382 -11.21 -14.43 -2.21
CA HIS A 382 -9.96 -13.82 -1.80
C HIS A 382 -9.56 -12.76 -2.84
N ASP A 383 -9.84 -11.49 -2.53
CA ASP A 383 -9.60 -10.36 -3.42
C ASP A 383 -8.91 -9.23 -2.63
N VAL A 384 -7.58 -9.30 -2.60
CA VAL A 384 -6.76 -8.42 -1.77
C VAL A 384 -5.76 -7.67 -2.62
N PHE A 385 -5.69 -6.35 -2.44
CA PHE A 385 -4.75 -5.52 -3.17
C PHE A 385 -4.35 -4.31 -2.34
N THR A 386 -3.06 -3.96 -2.31
CA THR A 386 -2.55 -2.81 -1.55
C THR A 386 -1.71 -1.90 -2.43
N GLY A 387 -2.29 -0.78 -2.89
CA GLY A 387 -1.56 0.40 -3.38
C GLY A 387 -0.44 0.20 -4.42
N GLY A 388 -0.40 -0.96 -5.10
CA GLY A 388 0.65 -1.32 -6.07
C GLY A 388 1.02 -2.80 -6.17
N ALA A 389 0.69 -3.63 -5.17
CA ALA A 389 0.86 -5.09 -5.25
C ALA A 389 0.00 -5.82 -4.19
N GLU A 390 -0.15 -7.12 -4.36
CA GLU A 390 -0.76 -8.04 -3.40
C GLU A 390 0.15 -8.28 -2.18
N PRO A 391 -0.40 -8.27 -0.95
CA PRO A 391 0.35 -8.67 0.25
C PRO A 391 0.72 -10.15 0.22
N ALA A 392 2.01 -10.46 0.15
CA ALA A 392 2.50 -11.83 -0.02
C ALA A 392 2.16 -12.75 1.18
N GLU A 393 1.96 -12.17 2.37
CA GLU A 393 1.51 -12.86 3.57
C GLU A 393 0.18 -13.61 3.36
N LEU A 394 -0.70 -13.06 2.52
CA LEU A 394 -2.03 -13.58 2.23
C LEU A 394 -2.03 -14.69 1.15
N PHE A 395 -0.85 -15.04 0.63
CA PHE A 395 -0.69 -16.15 -0.32
C PHE A 395 0.27 -17.22 0.20
N THR A 396 0.58 -17.18 1.48
CA THR A 396 1.40 -18.21 2.14
C THR A 396 0.63 -19.51 2.26
N TYR A 397 1.35 -20.62 2.23
CA TYR A 397 0.78 -21.95 2.45
C TYR A 397 -0.02 -22.01 3.75
N GLU A 398 0.50 -21.41 4.82
CA GLU A 398 -0.16 -21.38 6.13
C GLU A 398 -1.49 -20.60 6.09
N PHE A 399 -1.52 -19.41 5.48
CA PHE A 399 -2.76 -18.63 5.36
C PHE A 399 -3.80 -19.32 4.48
N LEU A 400 -3.38 -19.83 3.31
CA LEU A 400 -4.26 -20.55 2.39
C LEU A 400 -4.79 -21.85 3.02
N SER A 401 -3.98 -22.56 3.80
CA SER A 401 -4.44 -23.73 4.57
C SER A 401 -5.49 -23.35 5.62
N GLY A 402 -5.34 -22.16 6.23
CA GLY A 402 -6.37 -21.58 7.08
C GLY A 402 -7.68 -21.37 6.32
N LEU A 403 -7.65 -20.74 5.13
CA LEU A 403 -8.84 -20.61 4.29
C LEU A 403 -9.44 -21.96 3.89
N HIS A 404 -8.60 -22.95 3.57
CA HIS A 404 -9.04 -24.32 3.33
C HIS A 404 -9.78 -24.89 4.55
N SER A 405 -9.32 -24.67 5.78
CA SER A 405 -10.02 -25.15 6.99
C SER A 405 -11.42 -24.51 7.18
N LEU A 406 -11.59 -23.27 6.74
CA LEU A 406 -12.84 -22.50 6.87
C LEU A 406 -13.84 -22.78 5.73
N LEU A 407 -13.40 -23.39 4.63
CA LEU A 407 -14.26 -23.75 3.51
C LEU A 407 -15.00 -25.06 3.82
N LYS A 408 -16.29 -25.17 3.48
CA LYS A 408 -17.02 -26.46 3.55
C LYS A 408 -16.41 -27.48 2.58
N GLU A 409 -16.61 -28.77 2.86
CA GLU A 409 -16.10 -29.87 2.02
C GLU A 409 -16.55 -29.77 0.56
N ASP A 410 -17.79 -29.33 0.35
CA ASP A 410 -18.41 -29.09 -0.96
C ASP A 410 -18.39 -27.60 -1.39
N GLY A 411 -17.63 -26.77 -0.68
CA GLY A 411 -17.49 -25.34 -0.95
C GLY A 411 -16.50 -25.02 -2.06
N ALA A 412 -16.57 -23.79 -2.56
CA ALA A 412 -15.66 -23.27 -3.58
C ALA A 412 -14.98 -21.97 -3.14
N ILE A 413 -13.75 -21.77 -3.64
CA ILE A 413 -13.00 -20.54 -3.43
C ILE A 413 -12.64 -19.89 -4.77
N ALA A 414 -12.79 -18.57 -4.86
CA ALA A 414 -12.24 -17.74 -5.94
C ALA A 414 -11.11 -16.86 -5.40
N ILE A 415 -9.94 -16.91 -6.04
CA ILE A 415 -8.75 -16.16 -5.64
C ILE A 415 -8.32 -15.25 -6.78
N ASN A 416 -8.34 -13.94 -6.56
CA ASN A 416 -7.77 -12.96 -7.46
C ASN A 416 -6.26 -12.82 -7.23
N TYR A 417 -5.49 -12.71 -8.31
CA TYR A 417 -4.07 -12.36 -8.27
C TYR A 417 -3.67 -11.60 -9.54
N ALA A 418 -3.16 -10.39 -9.40
CA ALA A 418 -2.57 -9.62 -10.49
C ALA A 418 -1.06 -9.85 -10.55
N GLY A 419 -0.56 -10.20 -11.72
CA GLY A 419 0.87 -10.37 -11.87
C GLY A 419 1.30 -10.69 -13.28
N ASP A 420 2.61 -10.59 -13.47
CA ASP A 420 3.25 -10.99 -14.72
C ASP A 420 3.38 -12.51 -14.76
N LEU A 421 2.71 -13.14 -15.73
CA LEU A 421 2.63 -14.59 -15.92
C LEU A 421 3.99 -15.25 -16.14
N THR A 422 5.00 -14.50 -16.59
CA THR A 422 6.35 -15.00 -16.87
C THR A 422 7.25 -14.99 -15.64
N LEU A 423 6.86 -14.28 -14.57
CA LEU A 423 7.70 -14.10 -13.41
C LEU A 423 7.55 -15.24 -12.38
N TYR A 424 8.68 -15.58 -11.76
CA TYR A 424 8.77 -16.61 -10.72
C TYR A 424 7.76 -16.46 -9.56
N PRO A 425 7.46 -15.25 -9.02
CA PRO A 425 6.46 -15.08 -7.96
C PRO A 425 5.08 -15.55 -8.37
N THR A 426 4.60 -15.18 -9.56
CA THR A 426 3.29 -15.59 -10.06
C THR A 426 3.18 -17.11 -10.07
N GLY A 427 4.19 -17.80 -10.63
CA GLY A 427 4.24 -19.25 -10.59
C GLY A 427 4.34 -19.83 -9.17
N LEU A 428 5.07 -19.18 -8.26
CA LEU A 428 5.15 -19.60 -6.86
C LEU A 428 3.79 -19.51 -6.16
N ILE A 429 3.06 -18.43 -6.38
CA ILE A 429 1.74 -18.19 -5.79
C ILE A 429 0.75 -19.23 -6.32
N VAL A 430 0.68 -19.42 -7.64
CA VAL A 430 -0.19 -20.43 -8.26
C VAL A 430 0.14 -21.85 -7.75
N ARG A 431 1.41 -22.22 -7.65
CA ARG A 431 1.81 -23.53 -7.09
C ARG A 431 1.45 -23.67 -5.62
N THR A 432 1.53 -22.59 -4.84
CA THR A 432 1.16 -22.60 -3.42
C THR A 432 -0.35 -22.80 -3.24
N ILE A 433 -1.16 -22.10 -4.04
CA ILE A 433 -2.62 -22.29 -4.08
C ILE A 433 -2.96 -23.74 -4.44
N ARG A 434 -2.37 -24.27 -5.51
CA ARG A 434 -2.64 -25.64 -5.98
C ARG A 434 -2.13 -26.74 -5.04
N ALA A 435 -1.20 -26.42 -4.16
CA ALA A 435 -0.73 -27.34 -3.12
C ALA A 435 -1.70 -27.43 -1.93
N VAL A 436 -2.54 -26.41 -1.73
CA VAL A 436 -3.58 -26.38 -0.69
C VAL A 436 -4.91 -26.87 -1.25
N PHE A 437 -5.27 -26.45 -2.47
CA PHE A 437 -6.50 -26.84 -3.15
C PHE A 437 -6.16 -27.71 -4.37
N PRO A 438 -6.47 -29.03 -4.34
CA PRO A 438 -6.00 -29.96 -5.37
C PRO A 438 -6.72 -29.81 -6.73
N SER A 439 -7.93 -29.24 -6.75
CA SER A 439 -8.71 -29.01 -7.97
C SER A 439 -8.88 -27.51 -8.19
N CYS A 440 -8.25 -26.96 -9.24
CA CYS A 440 -8.30 -25.55 -9.59
C CYS A 440 -8.36 -25.35 -11.12
N ARG A 441 -9.09 -24.32 -11.55
CA ARG A 441 -9.03 -23.75 -12.91
C ARG A 441 -8.65 -22.27 -12.84
N ILE A 442 -7.84 -21.80 -13.78
CA ILE A 442 -7.23 -20.47 -13.77
C ILE A 442 -7.71 -19.70 -14.99
N PHE A 443 -8.22 -18.49 -14.80
CA PHE A 443 -8.74 -17.65 -15.88
C PHE A 443 -8.13 -16.27 -15.83
N ARG A 444 -7.81 -15.70 -17.00
CA ARG A 444 -7.33 -14.32 -17.13
C ARG A 444 -8.46 -13.38 -17.57
N GLU A 445 -8.31 -12.10 -17.25
CA GLU A 445 -9.31 -11.08 -17.57
C GLU A 445 -9.48 -10.85 -19.08
N GLU A 446 -8.36 -10.72 -19.80
CA GLU A 446 -8.31 -10.42 -21.24
C GLU A 446 -7.75 -11.60 -22.04
N PRO A 447 -8.13 -11.80 -23.31
CA PRO A 447 -7.57 -12.85 -24.16
C PRO A 447 -6.06 -12.67 -24.38
N THR A 448 -5.34 -13.77 -24.63
CA THR A 448 -3.92 -13.73 -25.01
C THR A 448 -3.73 -13.02 -26.35
N GLY A 449 -2.90 -11.97 -26.38
CA GLY A 449 -2.49 -11.28 -27.61
C GLY A 449 -3.14 -9.93 -27.89
N GLU A 450 -4.02 -9.44 -27.02
CA GLU A 450 -4.52 -8.06 -27.06
C GLU A 450 -3.76 -7.20 -26.01
N GLY A 451 -3.15 -6.07 -26.42
CA GLY A 451 -2.46 -5.12 -25.53
C GLY A 451 -0.92 -5.02 -25.69
N GLU A 452 -0.32 -3.94 -25.18
CA GLU A 452 1.13 -3.64 -25.27
C GLU A 452 2.01 -4.39 -24.24
N ASP A 453 1.43 -5.03 -23.21
CA ASP A 453 2.14 -5.83 -22.19
C ASP A 453 1.29 -7.06 -21.82
N THR A 454 1.22 -8.05 -22.72
CA THR A 454 0.32 -9.23 -22.66
C THR A 454 0.50 -10.13 -21.44
N ASP A 455 1.57 -9.92 -20.66
CA ASP A 455 2.01 -10.83 -19.62
C ASP A 455 1.53 -10.40 -18.23
N PHE A 456 1.29 -9.11 -17.97
CA PHE A 456 0.70 -8.65 -16.70
C PHE A 456 -0.82 -8.66 -16.79
N THR A 457 -1.49 -9.47 -15.97
CA THR A 457 -2.95 -9.59 -16.00
C THR A 457 -3.49 -9.94 -14.62
N ASN A 458 -4.75 -9.58 -14.36
CA ASN A 458 -5.52 -10.18 -13.29
C ASN A 458 -5.90 -11.61 -13.68
N MET A 459 -5.68 -12.57 -12.79
CA MET A 459 -6.17 -13.93 -12.94
C MET A 459 -7.01 -14.36 -11.75
N VAL A 460 -8.09 -15.11 -12.03
CA VAL A 460 -8.92 -15.73 -11.01
C VAL A 460 -8.67 -17.23 -11.01
N LEU A 461 -8.33 -17.77 -9.84
CA LEU A 461 -8.29 -19.21 -9.60
C LEU A 461 -9.58 -19.62 -8.91
N PHE A 462 -10.36 -20.48 -9.55
CA PHE A 462 -11.50 -21.15 -8.92
C PHE A 462 -11.06 -22.53 -8.47
N CYS A 463 -11.19 -22.82 -7.17
CA CYS A 463 -10.73 -24.07 -6.60
C CYS A 463 -11.76 -24.73 -5.67
N LYS A 464 -11.63 -26.05 -5.49
CA LYS A 464 -12.35 -26.89 -4.53
C LYS A 464 -11.37 -27.65 -3.63
N LYS A 465 -11.86 -28.10 -2.46
CA LYS A 465 -11.11 -28.99 -1.56
C LYS A 465 -10.88 -30.37 -2.16
N SER A 466 -11.91 -30.90 -2.79
CA SER A 466 -11.92 -32.24 -3.36
C SER A 466 -11.41 -32.24 -4.80
N SER A 467 -10.78 -33.34 -5.18
CA SER A 467 -10.36 -33.65 -6.54
C SER A 467 -11.24 -34.71 -7.21
N ASP A 468 -12.36 -35.08 -6.58
CA ASP A 468 -13.24 -36.16 -7.06
C ASP A 468 -13.88 -35.80 -8.40
N THR A 469 -14.21 -34.52 -8.60
CA THR A 469 -14.75 -34.01 -9.87
C THR A 469 -14.00 -32.76 -10.34
N PRO A 470 -13.87 -32.54 -11.67
CA PRO A 470 -13.28 -31.32 -12.20
C PRO A 470 -14.14 -30.09 -11.84
N ILE A 471 -13.53 -28.90 -11.84
CA ILE A 471 -14.25 -27.64 -11.67
C ILE A 471 -15.14 -27.39 -12.90
N GLN A 472 -16.45 -27.45 -12.70
CA GLN A 472 -17.45 -27.07 -13.69
C GLN A 472 -18.28 -25.91 -13.16
N PHE A 473 -18.80 -25.09 -14.07
CA PHE A 473 -19.71 -24.00 -13.75
C PHE A 473 -21.08 -24.38 -14.30
N ARG A 474 -22.12 -24.29 -13.48
CA ARG A 474 -23.50 -24.43 -13.95
C ARG A 474 -23.81 -23.32 -14.95
N ASP A 475 -24.73 -23.59 -15.87
CA ASP A 475 -25.22 -22.54 -16.77
C ASP A 475 -25.87 -21.41 -15.96
N PRO A 476 -25.52 -20.14 -16.24
CA PRO A 476 -26.12 -19.02 -15.55
C PRO A 476 -27.58 -18.85 -15.98
N VAL A 477 -28.44 -18.53 -15.03
CA VAL A 477 -29.84 -18.17 -15.28
C VAL A 477 -30.01 -16.64 -15.27
N PRO A 478 -31.10 -16.08 -15.82
CA PRO A 478 -31.30 -14.62 -15.86
C PRO A 478 -31.13 -13.90 -14.51
N ALA A 479 -31.45 -14.57 -13.40
CA ALA A 479 -31.28 -14.02 -12.06
C ALA A 479 -29.81 -13.82 -11.68
N ASP A 480 -28.88 -14.67 -12.17
CA ASP A 480 -27.44 -14.56 -11.88
C ASP A 480 -26.81 -13.28 -12.43
N PHE A 481 -27.42 -12.69 -13.45
CA PHE A 481 -26.88 -11.48 -14.06
C PHE A 481 -27.27 -10.23 -13.30
N LEU A 482 -28.19 -10.26 -12.32
CA LEU A 482 -28.61 -9.08 -11.56
C LEU A 482 -29.02 -7.89 -12.45
N ARG A 483 -29.57 -8.18 -13.64
CA ARG A 483 -29.90 -7.20 -14.69
C ARG A 483 -28.69 -6.35 -15.12
N SER A 484 -27.49 -6.91 -15.03
CA SER A 484 -26.21 -6.28 -15.35
C SER A 484 -25.63 -6.86 -16.65
N ARG A 485 -25.45 -6.00 -17.65
CA ARG A 485 -24.77 -6.30 -18.92
C ARG A 485 -23.30 -6.66 -18.73
N SER A 486 -22.66 -6.08 -17.71
CA SER A 486 -21.30 -6.46 -17.32
C SER A 486 -21.26 -7.93 -16.91
N ARG A 487 -22.19 -8.37 -16.05
CA ARG A 487 -22.31 -9.79 -15.64
C ARG A 487 -22.71 -10.70 -16.81
N GLU A 488 -23.61 -10.27 -17.69
CA GLU A 488 -23.93 -11.02 -18.92
C GLU A 488 -22.68 -11.29 -19.78
N SER A 489 -21.72 -10.35 -19.78
CA SER A 489 -20.50 -10.45 -20.58
C SER A 489 -19.36 -11.20 -19.88
N TYR A 490 -19.22 -11.02 -18.56
CA TYR A 490 -17.99 -11.36 -17.83
C TYR A 490 -18.17 -12.26 -16.59
N LEU A 491 -19.41 -12.58 -16.18
CA LEU A 491 -19.64 -13.44 -15.02
C LEU A 491 -19.03 -14.82 -15.25
N VAL A 492 -19.38 -15.48 -16.35
CA VAL A 492 -18.83 -16.81 -16.67
C VAL A 492 -17.41 -16.65 -17.24
N PRO A 493 -16.37 -17.22 -16.61
CA PRO A 493 -15.00 -17.05 -17.06
C PRO A 493 -14.75 -17.76 -18.40
N LYS A 494 -14.06 -17.10 -19.33
CA LYS A 494 -13.87 -17.56 -20.72
C LYS A 494 -12.44 -17.91 -21.08
N HIS A 495 -11.47 -17.19 -20.53
CA HIS A 495 -10.07 -17.24 -20.96
C HIS A 495 -9.23 -18.09 -20.00
N GLU A 496 -9.29 -19.41 -20.16
CA GLU A 496 -8.57 -20.36 -19.30
C GLU A 496 -7.06 -20.41 -19.61
N LEU A 497 -6.25 -20.49 -18.56
CA LEU A 497 -4.80 -20.66 -18.61
C LEU A 497 -4.41 -22.11 -18.25
N ASP A 498 -3.49 -22.70 -19.01
CA ASP A 498 -2.93 -24.01 -18.68
C ASP A 498 -2.01 -23.91 -17.45
N PRO A 499 -2.33 -24.58 -16.32
CA PRO A 499 -1.49 -24.56 -15.13
C PRO A 499 -0.06 -25.08 -15.35
N ALA A 500 0.20 -25.84 -16.42
CA ALA A 500 1.53 -26.33 -16.77
C ALA A 500 2.53 -25.19 -17.03
N MET A 501 2.07 -23.99 -17.42
CA MET A 501 2.94 -22.83 -17.62
C MET A 501 3.69 -22.43 -16.33
N PHE A 502 3.12 -22.72 -15.16
CA PHE A 502 3.69 -22.41 -13.85
C PHE A 502 4.49 -23.57 -13.24
N ALA A 503 4.69 -24.66 -13.97
CA ALA A 503 5.35 -25.86 -13.45
C ALA A 503 6.85 -25.68 -13.23
N SER A 504 7.51 -24.76 -13.95
CA SER A 504 8.95 -24.54 -13.83
C SER A 504 9.31 -23.49 -12.77
N TRP A 505 10.50 -23.62 -12.18
CA TRP A 505 11.07 -22.60 -11.29
C TRP A 505 12.60 -22.58 -11.39
N PRO A 506 13.24 -21.43 -11.14
CA PRO A 506 14.69 -21.29 -11.25
C PRO A 506 15.43 -22.14 -10.21
N LYS A 507 16.69 -22.48 -10.50
CA LYS A 507 17.56 -23.22 -9.58
C LYS A 507 17.71 -22.45 -8.25
N GLY A 508 17.41 -23.12 -7.14
CA GLY A 508 17.38 -22.50 -5.81
C GLY A 508 16.05 -21.80 -5.45
N GLY A 509 15.10 -21.77 -6.38
CA GLY A 509 13.72 -21.38 -6.13
C GLY A 509 12.98 -22.37 -5.22
N ARG A 510 11.84 -21.93 -4.70
CA ARG A 510 10.93 -22.71 -3.87
C ARG A 510 9.73 -23.17 -4.67
N TYR A 511 9.18 -24.30 -4.25
CA TYR A 511 7.92 -24.80 -4.76
C TYR A 511 6.72 -24.10 -4.10
N LEU A 512 6.79 -23.87 -2.78
CA LEU A 512 5.75 -23.24 -1.97
C LEU A 512 6.25 -21.95 -1.32
N LEU A 513 5.37 -20.96 -1.22
CA LEU A 513 5.57 -19.79 -0.38
C LEU A 513 5.17 -20.13 1.06
N LYS A 514 6.13 -20.09 1.99
CA LYS A 514 5.88 -20.21 3.43
C LYS A 514 5.95 -18.85 4.10
N ALA A 515 5.21 -18.64 5.19
CA ALA A 515 5.17 -17.37 5.93
C ALA A 515 6.57 -16.82 6.28
N LYS A 516 7.49 -17.69 6.70
CA LYS A 516 8.88 -17.30 7.01
C LYS A 516 9.74 -16.90 5.80
N GLU A 517 9.27 -17.16 4.58
CA GLU A 517 9.99 -16.90 3.33
C GLU A 517 9.41 -15.70 2.55
N VAL A 518 8.37 -15.03 3.06
CA VAL A 518 7.71 -13.87 2.43
C VAL A 518 8.71 -12.77 2.06
N GLY A 519 9.66 -12.45 2.95
CA GLY A 519 10.66 -11.41 2.70
C GLY A 519 11.54 -11.64 1.46
N ARG A 520 11.57 -12.86 0.90
CA ARG A 520 12.28 -13.16 -0.36
C ARG A 520 11.53 -12.67 -1.60
N LEU A 521 10.22 -12.46 -1.49
CA LEU A 521 9.38 -12.00 -2.60
C LEU A 521 9.41 -10.49 -2.79
N HIS A 522 9.83 -9.72 -1.79
CA HIS A 522 9.86 -8.25 -1.86
C HIS A 522 10.59 -7.74 -3.11
N LYS A 523 11.77 -8.31 -3.43
CA LYS A 523 12.54 -7.94 -4.63
C LYS A 523 11.76 -8.14 -5.93
N TYR A 524 10.89 -9.14 -5.98
CA TYR A 524 10.09 -9.41 -7.17
C TYR A 524 8.80 -8.58 -7.20
N GLN A 525 8.21 -8.29 -6.04
CA GLN A 525 7.10 -7.33 -5.90
C GLN A 525 7.54 -5.94 -6.37
N ASP A 526 8.80 -5.53 -6.16
CA ASP A 526 9.32 -4.26 -6.67
C ASP A 526 9.17 -4.15 -8.20
N ARG A 527 9.49 -5.21 -8.95
CA ARG A 527 9.34 -5.23 -10.42
C ARG A 527 7.87 -5.20 -10.83
N SER A 528 7.02 -5.95 -10.14
CA SER A 528 5.58 -5.97 -10.38
C SER A 528 4.96 -4.59 -10.14
N ALA A 529 5.31 -3.96 -9.02
CA ALA A 529 4.81 -2.64 -8.64
C ALA A 529 5.26 -1.53 -9.59
N LEU A 530 6.48 -1.62 -10.15
CA LEU A 530 6.95 -0.67 -11.18
C LEU A 530 6.17 -0.82 -12.49
N LYS A 531 5.89 -2.06 -12.93
CA LYS A 531 5.01 -2.30 -14.09
C LYS A 531 3.60 -1.79 -13.83
N HIS A 532 3.04 -2.11 -12.67
CA HIS A 532 1.72 -1.65 -12.25
C HIS A 532 1.61 -0.12 -12.23
N TRP A 533 2.62 0.59 -11.71
CA TRP A 533 2.69 2.04 -11.76
C TRP A 533 2.59 2.57 -13.19
N ALA A 534 3.33 1.98 -14.14
CA ALA A 534 3.28 2.38 -15.54
C ALA A 534 1.91 2.14 -16.19
N ILE A 535 1.21 1.06 -15.81
CA ILE A 535 -0.16 0.78 -16.26
C ILE A 535 -1.12 1.84 -15.70
N MET A 536 -1.04 2.15 -14.40
CA MET A 536 -1.91 3.14 -13.75
C MET A 536 -1.77 4.55 -14.33
N ARG A 537 -0.58 4.93 -14.83
CA ARG A 537 -0.36 6.18 -15.59
C ARG A 537 -1.08 6.23 -16.93
N LYS A 538 -1.51 5.09 -17.48
CA LYS A 538 -2.39 5.03 -18.66
C LYS A 538 -3.88 5.07 -18.30
N VAL A 539 -4.24 4.80 -17.03
CA VAL A 539 -5.64 4.71 -16.57
C VAL A 539 -6.18 6.06 -16.14
N LEU A 540 -5.45 6.82 -15.32
CA LEU A 540 -5.84 8.16 -14.89
C LEU A 540 -4.81 9.21 -15.36
N PRO A 541 -5.25 10.46 -15.65
CA PRO A 541 -4.35 11.53 -16.03
C PRO A 541 -3.28 11.82 -14.97
N ASP A 542 -2.12 12.27 -15.45
CA ASP A 542 -0.97 12.66 -14.62
C ASP A 542 -1.37 13.60 -13.47
N ALA A 543 -2.14 14.64 -13.79
CA ALA A 543 -2.56 15.65 -12.81
C ALA A 543 -3.40 15.06 -11.66
N VAL A 544 -4.16 13.97 -11.90
CA VAL A 544 -4.95 13.30 -10.84
C VAL A 544 -4.02 12.57 -9.86
N TRP A 545 -2.93 11.97 -10.33
CA TRP A 545 -1.93 11.33 -9.48
C TRP A 545 -1.07 12.33 -8.73
N GLU A 546 -0.79 13.48 -9.33
CA GLU A 546 0.10 14.51 -8.82
C GLU A 546 -0.58 15.45 -7.82
N ASN A 547 -1.91 15.66 -7.94
CA ASN A 547 -2.71 16.59 -7.13
C ASN A 547 -3.68 15.87 -6.17
N TRP A 548 -3.21 14.82 -5.49
CA TRP A 548 -3.99 14.02 -4.55
C TRP A 548 -4.45 14.78 -3.28
#